data_AF-A0A1B7T790-F1
#
_entry.id   AF-A0A1B7T790-F1
#
_cell.length_a   1.000
_cell.length_b   1.000
_cell.length_c   1.000
_cell.angle_alpha   90.00
_cell.angle_beta   90.00
_cell.angle_gamma   90.00
#
_symmetry.space_group_name_H-M   'P 1'
#
loop_
_entity.id
_entity.type
_entity.pdbx_description
1 polymer ?
#
loop_
_entity_poly.entity_id
_entity_poly.type
_entity_poly.pdbx_seq_one_letter_code
_entity_poly.pdbx_strand_id
1 'polypeptide(L)' 'MVSYISSITSKTVPRLTSKITLPVVKSYLPNYLLWGGAWVFGVGTFTEGWPLFQETFYKNIP' A
#
# COMPACT_ATOMS: atom_id res chain seq x y z
N MET A 1 -20.11 3.73 47.33
CA MET A 1 -19.04 4.64 46.89
C MET A 1 -19.11 4.74 45.37
N VAL A 2 -19.48 5.90 44.83
CA VAL A 2 -19.67 6.10 43.38
C VAL A 2 -18.35 6.62 42.79
N SER A 3 -17.81 5.91 41.82
CA SER A 3 -16.57 6.29 41.12
C SER A 3 -16.92 7.13 39.89
N TYR A 4 -16.40 8.34 39.82
CA TYR A 4 -16.59 9.24 38.68
C TYR A 4 -15.34 9.24 37.80
N ILE A 5 -15.53 9.20 36.47
CA ILE A 5 -14.43 9.32 35.51
C ILE A 5 -13.91 10.76 35.59
N SER A 6 -12.69 10.96 36.10
CA SER A 6 -12.14 12.28 36.41
C SER A 6 -11.52 13.00 35.22
N SER A 7 -11.15 12.28 34.15
CA SER A 7 -10.61 12.89 32.93
C SER A 7 -10.68 11.96 31.72
N ILE A 8 -10.73 12.56 30.54
CA ILE A 8 -10.61 11.86 29.26
C ILE A 8 -9.13 11.73 28.93
N THR A 9 -8.63 10.50 28.89
CA THR A 9 -7.27 10.20 28.41
C THR A 9 -7.30 9.96 26.90
N SER A 10 -6.64 10.82 26.14
CA SER A 10 -6.50 10.66 24.69
C SER A 10 -5.03 10.53 24.27
N LYS A 11 -4.76 9.75 23.23
CA LYS A 11 -3.43 9.64 22.61
C LYS A 11 -3.46 10.24 21.21
N THR A 12 -2.46 11.05 20.88
CA THR A 12 -2.30 11.62 19.54
C THR A 12 -1.77 10.57 18.57
N VAL A 13 -2.48 10.35 17.47
CA VAL A 13 -2.05 9.41 16.43
C VAL A 13 -0.88 10.01 15.64
N PRO A 14 0.21 9.26 15.39
CA PRO A 14 1.30 9.71 14.52
C PRO A 14 0.78 9.98 13.09
N ARG A 15 1.06 11.18 12.60
CA ARG A 15 0.62 11.70 11.31
C ARG A 15 1.76 12.37 10.57
N LEU A 16 1.88 12.11 9.28
CA LEU A 16 2.93 12.68 8.42
C LEU A 16 2.52 14.04 7.86
N THR A 17 1.22 14.22 7.63
CA THR A 17 0.58 15.48 7.19
C THR A 17 -0.82 15.54 7.81
N SER A 18 -1.49 16.69 7.78
CA SER A 18 -2.84 16.85 8.33
C SER A 18 -3.86 15.81 7.84
N LYS A 19 -3.64 15.22 6.66
CA LYS A 19 -4.52 14.23 6.03
C LYS A 19 -4.01 12.79 6.04
N ILE A 20 -2.73 12.56 6.33
CA ILE A 20 -2.10 11.23 6.21
C ILE A 20 -1.70 10.72 7.60
N THR A 21 -2.40 9.69 8.06
CA THR A 21 -2.16 9.01 9.34
C THR A 21 -1.78 7.56 9.11
N LEU A 22 -1.03 6.96 10.05
CA LEU A 22 -0.63 5.55 9.93
C LEU A 22 -1.82 4.57 9.79
N PRO A 23 -2.95 4.72 10.51
CA PRO A 23 -4.11 3.85 10.32
C PRO A 23 -4.70 3.92 8.92
N VAL A 24 -4.74 5.12 8.33
CA VAL A 24 -5.23 5.33 6.95
C VAL A 24 -4.28 4.67 5.95
N VAL A 25 -2.97 4.84 6.09
CA VAL A 25 -2.01 4.16 5.21
C VAL A 25 -2.18 2.64 5.28
N LYS A 26 -2.36 2.08 6.49
CA LYS A 26 -2.63 0.65 6.66
C LYS A 26 -3.93 0.20 6.04
N SER A 27 -5.00 1.00 6.12
CA SER A 27 -6.29 0.64 5.51
C SER A 27 -6.24 0.62 3.98
N TYR A 28 -5.45 1.49 3.36
CA TYR A 28 -5.29 1.54 1.91
C TYR A 28 -4.18 0.62 1.37
N LEU A 29 -3.30 0.11 2.23
CA LEU A 29 -2.18 -0.73 1.84
C LEU A 29 -2.59 -1.92 0.93
N PRO A 30 -3.65 -2.69 1.23
CA PRO A 30 -4.06 -3.79 0.36
C PRO A 30 -4.47 -3.32 -1.03
N ASN A 31 -5.20 -2.21 -1.11
CA ASN A 31 -5.62 -1.64 -2.38
C ASN A 31 -4.41 -1.14 -3.19
N TYR A 32 -3.45 -0.46 -2.56
CA TYR A 32 -2.23 -0.03 -3.22
C TYR A 32 -1.38 -1.19 -3.71
N LEU A 33 -1.35 -2.32 -3.00
CA LEU A 33 -0.67 -3.53 -3.47
C LEU A 33 -1.33 -4.08 -4.74
N LEU A 34 -2.67 -4.12 -4.79
CA LEU A 34 -3.39 -4.55 -6.00
C LEU A 34 -3.12 -3.62 -7.18
N TRP A 35 -3.13 -2.30 -6.95
CA TRP A 35 -2.78 -1.31 -7.98
C TRP A 35 -1.32 -1.40 -8.43
N GLY A 36 -0.40 -1.67 -7.50
CA GLY A 36 1.01 -1.93 -7.81
C GLY A 36 1.16 -3.16 -8.69
N GLY A 37 0.47 -4.25 -8.37
CA GLY A 37 0.42 -5.46 -9.20
C GLY A 37 -0.15 -5.17 -10.59
N ALA A 38 -1.31 -4.50 -10.66
CA ALA A 38 -1.94 -4.12 -11.93
C ALA A 38 -1.02 -3.26 -12.80
N TRP A 39 -0.26 -2.33 -12.20
CA TRP A 39 0.74 -1.54 -12.90
C TRP A 39 1.88 -2.41 -13.44
N VAL A 40 2.41 -3.36 -12.66
CA VAL A 40 3.44 -4.30 -13.12
C VAL A 40 2.95 -5.15 -14.29
N PHE A 41 1.72 -5.68 -14.22
CA PHE A 41 1.12 -6.41 -15.34
C PHE A 41 0.94 -5.51 -16.58
N GLY A 42 0.50 -4.27 -16.38
CA GLY A 42 0.39 -3.30 -17.47
C GLY A 42 1.74 -3.00 -18.12
N VAL A 43 2.79 -2.73 -17.33
CA VAL A 43 4.16 -2.60 -17.85
C VAL A 43 4.54 -3.85 -18.63
N GLY A 44 4.27 -5.02 -18.08
CA GLY A 44 4.52 -6.30 -18.74
C GLY A 44 3.91 -6.41 -20.13
N THR A 45 2.65 -6.01 -20.29
CA THR A 45 1.97 -6.01 -21.59
C THR A 45 2.58 -5.02 -22.60
N PHE A 46 3.04 -3.86 -22.14
CA PHE A 46 3.66 -2.87 -23.03
C PHE A 46 5.13 -3.18 -23.35
N THR A 47 5.81 -3.96 -22.50
CA THR A 47 7.23 -4.33 -22.68
C THR A 47 7.44 -5.75 -23.21
N GLU A 48 6.36 -6.47 -23.58
CA GLU A 48 6.43 -7.85 -24.07
C GLU A 48 7.33 -8.00 -25.30
N GLY A 49 7.34 -7.00 -26.20
CA GLY A 49 8.18 -7.00 -27.41
C GLY A 49 9.64 -6.61 -27.17
N TRP A 50 10.03 -6.24 -25.94
CA TRP A 50 11.37 -5.75 -25.65
C TRP A 50 12.33 -6.93 -25.38
N PRO A 51 13.45 -7.06 -26.13
CA PRO A 51 14.28 -8.26 -26.11
C PRO A 51 14.88 -8.56 -24.73
N LEU A 52 15.34 -7.53 -24.01
CA LEU A 52 15.87 -7.68 -22.65
C LEU A 52 14.81 -8.20 -21.65
N PHE A 53 13.56 -7.74 -21.74
CA PHE A 53 12.49 -8.18 -20.82
C PHE A 53 12.02 -9.60 -21.15
N GLN A 54 12.03 -9.99 -22.43
CA GLN A 54 11.78 -11.38 -22.82
C GLN A 54 12.81 -12.35 -22.23
N GLU A 55 14.10 -12.03 -22.34
CA GLU A 55 15.15 -12.91 -21.82
C GLU A 55 15.21 -12.98 -20.30
N THR A 56 14.91 -11.87 -19.63
CA THR A 56 15.04 -11.79 -18.16
C THR A 56 13.79 -12.26 -17.43
N PHE A 57 12.59 -11.96 -17.95
CA PHE A 57 11.34 -12.23 -17.24
C PHE A 57 10.44 -13.24 -17.96
N TYR A 58 10.13 -13.05 -19.24
CA TYR A 58 9.06 -13.81 -19.89
C TYR A 58 9.45 -15.22 -20.33
N LYS A 59 10.68 -15.45 -20.78
CA LYS A 59 11.17 -16.79 -21.17
C LYS A 59 11.31 -17.76 -19.99
N ASN A 60 11.30 -17.25 -18.76
CA ASN A 60 11.36 -18.04 -17.52
C ASN A 60 9.97 -18.46 -17.03
N ILE A 61 8.91 -17.95 -17.66
CA ILE A 61 7.54 -18.36 -17.39
C ILE A 61 7.28 -19.58 -18.29
N PRO A 62 6.96 -20.76 -17.71
CA PRO A 62 6.73 -21.99 -18.47
C PRO A 62 5.50 -21.91 -19.38
#